data_AF-A0A8A2UFT2-F1
#
_entry.id   AF-A0A8A2UFT2-F1
#
_cell.length_a   1.000
_cell.length_b   1.000
_cell.length_c   1.000
_cell.angle_alpha   90.00
_cell.angle_beta   90.00
_cell.angle_gamma   90.00
#
_symmetry.space_group_name_H-M   'P 1'
#
loop_
_entity.id
_entity.type
_entity.pdbx_description
1 polymer ?
#
loop_
_entity_poly.entity_id
_entity_poly.type
_entity_poly.pdbx_seq_one_letter_code
_entity_poly.pdbx_strand_id
1 'polypeptide(L)' 'MNTYDGVWDVISAYAPYFYLVLVVVTLMAALNAVAMVLEDRFEGTFAVSMVVFGILGLTGLGLAIVLWQCKRRSQ' A
#
# COMPACT_ATOMS: atom_id res chain seq x y z
N MET A 1 0.59 8.58 -31.11
CA MET A 1 0.29 7.61 -30.04
C MET A 1 1.01 8.12 -28.79
N ASN A 2 0.28 8.66 -27.81
CA ASN A 2 0.91 9.25 -26.62
C ASN A 2 1.58 8.15 -25.81
N THR A 3 2.89 8.24 -25.62
CA THR A 3 3.71 7.26 -24.91
C THR A 3 3.18 6.96 -23.49
N TYR A 4 2.46 7.92 -22.90
CA TYR A 4 1.82 7.81 -21.60
C TYR A 4 0.68 6.78 -21.54
N ASP A 5 -0.07 6.57 -22.62
CA ASP A 5 -1.18 5.62 -22.61
C ASP A 5 -0.67 4.17 -22.56
N GLY A 6 0.44 3.89 -23.26
CA GLY A 6 1.09 2.57 -23.20
C GLY A 6 1.65 2.23 -21.82
N VAL A 7 2.16 3.22 -21.07
CA VAL A 7 2.65 3.00 -19.69
C VAL A 7 1.50 2.63 -18.75
N TRP A 8 0.37 3.33 -18.85
CA TRP A 8 -0.81 3.01 -18.04
C TRP A 8 -1.42 1.66 -18.41
N ASP A 9 -1.41 1.25 -19.69
CA ASP A 9 -1.86 -0.09 -20.09
C ASP A 9 -1.01 -1.21 -19.45
N VAL A 10 0.31 -1.05 -19.47
CA VAL A 10 1.22 -2.01 -18.82
C VAL A 10 0.97 -2.06 -17.32
N ILE A 11 0.85 -0.91 -16.65
CA ILE A 11 0.55 -0.85 -15.20
C ILE A 11 -0.82 -1.49 -14.90
N SER A 12 -1.82 -1.25 -15.75
CA SER A 12 -3.17 -1.82 -15.61
C SER A 12 -3.16 -3.35 -15.75
N ALA A 13 -2.32 -3.90 -16.63
CA ALA A 13 -2.16 -5.35 -16.77
C ALA A 13 -1.64 -6.01 -15.48
N TYR A 14 -0.89 -5.27 -14.65
CA TYR A 14 -0.41 -5.72 -13.34
C TYR A 14 -1.32 -5.32 -12.16
N ALA A 15 -2.49 -4.70 -12.42
CA ALA A 15 -3.51 -4.41 -11.40
C ALA A 15 -3.77 -5.54 -10.38
N PRO A 16 -3.91 -6.84 -10.78
CA PRO A 16 -4.12 -7.91 -9.81
C PRO A 16 -2.96 -8.07 -8.83
N TYR A 17 -1.71 -7.83 -9.25
CA TYR A 17 -0.56 -7.87 -8.35
C TYR A 17 -0.57 -6.68 -7.40
N PHE A 18 -0.94 -5.49 -7.86
CA PHE A 18 -1.10 -4.32 -6.99
C PHE A 18 -2.18 -4.55 -5.90
N TYR A 19 -3.26 -5.26 -6.23
CA TYR A 19 -4.25 -5.70 -5.22
C TYR A 19 -3.65 -6.66 -4.19
N LEU A 20 -2.87 -7.65 -4.62
CA LEU A 20 -2.18 -8.58 -3.70
C LEU A 20 -1.23 -7.83 -2.77
N VAL A 21 -0.45 -6.88 -3.30
CA VAL A 21 0.43 -6.05 -2.46
C VAL A 21 -0.39 -5.22 -1.47
N LEU A 22 -1.53 -4.66 -1.87
CA LEU A 22 -2.41 -3.91 -0.98
C LEU A 22 -2.93 -4.81 0.17
N VAL A 23 -3.33 -6.06 -0.13
CA VAL A 23 -3.71 -7.04 0.89
C VAL A 23 -2.56 -7.33 1.85
N VAL A 24 -1.36 -7.58 1.35
CA VAL A 24 -0.17 -7.84 2.18
C VAL A 24 0.19 -6.64 3.06
N VAL A 25 0.16 -5.43 2.50
CA VAL A 25 0.41 -4.17 3.24
C VAL A 25 -0.62 -3.97 4.35
N THR A 26 -1.89 -4.26 4.07
CA THR A 26 -2.98 -4.16 5.06
C THR A 26 -2.79 -5.19 6.18
N LEU A 27 -2.38 -6.40 5.83
CA LEU A 27 -2.13 -7.48 6.79
C LEU A 27 -0.93 -7.16 7.68
N MET A 28 0.16 -6.63 7.10
CA MET A 28 1.32 -6.12 7.84
C MET A 28 0.95 -4.96 8.78
N ALA A 29 0.10 -4.03 8.33
CA ALA A 29 -0.38 -2.94 9.17
C ALA A 29 -1.21 -3.46 10.35
N ALA A 30 -2.07 -4.45 10.12
CA ALA A 30 -2.84 -5.11 11.18
C ALA A 30 -1.94 -5.84 12.18
N LEU A 31 -0.94 -6.58 11.70
CA LEU A 31 0.03 -7.26 12.57
C LEU A 31 0.84 -6.25 13.41
N ASN A 32 1.26 -5.14 12.82
CA ASN A 32 1.95 -4.06 13.54
C ASN A 32 1.03 -3.40 14.58
N ALA A 33 -0.28 -3.23 14.28
CA ALA A 33 -1.26 -2.75 15.25
C ALA A 33 -1.38 -3.71 16.44
N VAL A 34 -1.47 -5.01 16.17
CA VAL A 34 -1.57 -6.05 17.19
C VAL A 34 -0.30 -6.11 18.05
N ALA A 35 0.87 -6.03 17.43
CA ALA A 35 2.14 -5.97 18.15
C ALA A 35 2.19 -4.76 19.11
N MET A 36 1.77 -3.58 18.63
CA MET A 36 1.72 -2.35 19.42
C MET A 36 0.74 -2.41 20.61
N VAL A 37 -0.30 -3.25 20.53
CA VAL A 37 -1.27 -3.46 21.62
C VAL A 37 -0.78 -4.51 22.63
N LEU A 38 -0.05 -5.52 22.16
CA LEU A 38 0.42 -6.63 22.99
C LEU A 38 1.76 -6.36 23.69
N GLU A 39 2.57 -5.44 23.18
CA GLU A 39 3.90 -5.18 23.70
C GLU A 39 3.89 -4.10 24.81
N ASP A 40 4.42 -4.45 25.99
CA ASP A 40 4.62 -3.51 27.09
C ASP A 40 5.65 -2.45 26.66
N ARG A 41 5.20 -1.20 26.66
CA ARG A 41 5.79 -0.11 25.87
C ARG A 41 7.18 0.30 26.35
N PHE A 42 8.22 -0.15 25.66
CA PHE A 42 9.49 0.57 25.59
C PHE A 42 9.37 1.70 24.56
N GLU A 43 9.82 2.92 24.91
CA GLU A 43 9.70 4.12 24.06
C GLU A 43 10.29 3.94 22.64
N GLY A 44 11.31 3.08 22.51
CA GLY A 44 11.93 2.75 21.21
C GLY A 44 10.99 2.01 20.25
N THR A 45 10.20 1.06 20.74
CA THR A 45 9.32 0.24 19.88
C THR A 45 8.14 1.04 19.35
N PHE A 46 7.63 1.98 20.14
CA PHE A 46 6.53 2.86 19.72
C PHE A 46 6.89 3.74 18.51
N ALA A 47 8.10 4.33 18.51
CA ALA A 47 8.56 5.16 17.41
C ALA A 47 8.73 4.35 16.11
N VAL A 48 9.26 3.13 16.22
CA VAL A 48 9.42 2.22 15.07
C VAL A 48 8.06 1.83 14.49
N SER A 49 7.09 1.44 15.34
CA SER A 49 5.74 1.10 14.88
C SER A 49 5.06 2.26 14.15
N MET A 50 5.21 3.51 14.62
CA MET A 50 4.68 4.69 13.95
C MET A 50 5.29 4.92 12.56
N VAL A 51 6.62 4.77 12.43
CA VAL A 51 7.30 4.91 11.14
C VAL A 51 6.82 3.82 10.17
N VAL A 52 6.69 2.58 10.64
CA VAL A 52 6.17 1.47 9.84
C VAL A 52 4.73 1.73 9.39
N PHE A 53 3.87 2.27 10.25
CA PHE A 53 2.52 2.70 9.86
C PHE A 53 2.54 3.80 8.80
N GLY A 54 3.44 4.78 8.90
CA GLY A 54 3.59 5.82 7.89
C GLY A 54 3.98 5.24 6.53
N ILE A 55 4.96 4.35 6.50
CA ILE A 55 5.44 3.71 5.25
C ILE A 55 4.34 2.83 4.64
N LEU A 56 3.69 1.97 5.44
CA LEU A 56 2.62 1.10 4.98
C LEU A 56 1.41 1.91 4.50
N GLY A 57 1.05 2.98 5.22
CA GLY A 57 -0.03 3.89 4.84
C GLY A 57 0.22 4.59 3.51
N LEU A 58 1.41 5.17 3.32
CA LEU A 58 1.80 5.80 2.05
C LEU A 58 1.83 4.82 0.88
N THR A 59 2.33 3.60 1.13
CA THR A 59 2.38 2.53 0.12
C THR A 59 0.96 2.11 -0.29
N GLY A 60 0.07 1.92 0.69
CA GLY A 60 -1.34 1.60 0.45
C GLY A 60 -2.07 2.72 -0.31
N LEU A 61 -1.84 3.98 0.06
CA LEU A 61 -2.38 5.14 -0.66
C LEU A 61 -1.89 5.21 -2.10
N GLY A 62 -0.59 5.00 -2.34
CA GLY A 62 -0.02 4.96 -3.69
C GLY A 62 -0.67 3.87 -4.55
N LEU A 63 -0.82 2.67 -4.00
CA LEU A 63 -1.49 1.56 -4.67
C LEU A 63 -2.96 1.85 -4.97
N ALA A 64 -3.68 2.44 -4.02
CA ALA A 64 -5.08 2.83 -4.21
C ALA A 64 -5.23 3.87 -5.33
N ILE A 65 -4.33 4.85 -5.41
CA ILE A 65 -4.31 5.85 -6.49
C ILE A 65 -4.02 5.18 -7.84
N VAL A 66 -3.04 4.28 -7.92
CA VAL A 66 -2.71 3.55 -9.15
C VAL A 66 -3.90 2.74 -9.63
N LEU A 67 -4.51 1.95 -8.75
CA LEU A 67 -5.69 1.14 -9.09
C LEU A 67 -6.88 2.02 -9.50
N TRP A 68 -7.06 3.17 -8.85
CA TRP A 68 -8.10 4.14 -9.21
C TRP A 68 -7.88 4.73 -10.61
N GLN A 69 -6.64 5.08 -10.95
CA GLN A 69 -6.30 5.58 -12.29
C GLN A 69 -6.49 4.51 -13.37
N CYS A 70 -6.10 3.25 -13.10
CA CYS A 70 -6.35 2.14 -14.01
C CYS A 70 -7.85 1.93 -14.25
N LYS A 71 -8.66 1.97 -13.17
CA LYS A 71 -10.13 1.88 -13.28
C LYS A 71 -10.74 3.02 -14.09
N ARG A 72 -10.26 4.25 -13.88
CA ARG A 72 -10.76 5.44 -14.58
C ARG A 72 -10.45 5.43 -16.08
N ARG A 73 -9.31 4.85 -16.48
CA ARG A 73 -8.90 4.75 -17.89
C ARG A 73 -9.45 3.53 -18.63
N SER A 74 -9.90 2.51 -17.88
CA SER A 74 -10.56 1.32 -18.45
C SER A 74 -12.04 1.55 -18.80
N GLN A 75 -12.63 2.68 -18.39
CA GLN A 75 -13.98 3.12 -18.79
C GLN A 75 -13.89 4.12 -19.93
#